data_AF-A0A177JZC7-F1
#
_entry.id   AF-A0A177JZC7-F1
#
_cell.length_a   1.000
_cell.length_b   1.000
_cell.length_c   1.000
_cell.angle_alpha   90.00
_cell.angle_beta   90.00
_cell.angle_gamma   90.00
#
_symmetry.space_group_name_H-M   'P 1'
#
loop_
_entity.id
_entity.type
_entity.pdbx_description
1 polymer ?
#
loop_
_entity_poly.entity_id
_entity_poly.type
_entity_poly.pdbx_seq_one_letter_code
_entity_poly.pdbx_strand_id
1 'polypeptide(L)'
;MMDRTDDLAPLARLLSGHAGRLAERHRALWALDQRFAQIARTTSDAAIGQMRLAWWLGVVSDEAGVKGQGEPVVDWLRAIGALAAPGIPAMLDGWEVLVVEPEIDLTGLRDYAAGRGGGLFQALADVGDAPDWLIAAGKVWALWDLSAHSGDEALADAAIGLARDLLPQVGDPAWPRAWKPLRIAYLLARHDVERRQRAPVGLTRNMAWRLMRIALVGR
;
A
#
# COMPACT_ATOMS: atom_id res chain seq x y z
N MET A 1 18.66 -19.48 7.67
CA MET A 1 18.13 -18.61 6.61
C MET A 1 16.69 -18.32 6.98
N MET A 2 16.47 -17.21 7.68
CA MET A 2 15.12 -16.78 8.11
C MET A 2 14.26 -16.63 6.86
N ASP A 3 13.05 -17.20 6.84
CA ASP A 3 12.14 -17.03 5.72
C ASP A 3 11.81 -15.53 5.61
N ARG A 4 12.19 -14.91 4.48
CA ARG A 4 11.94 -13.48 4.19
C ARG A 4 10.44 -13.13 4.22
N THR A 5 9.58 -14.14 4.33
CA THR A 5 8.12 -14.05 4.25
C THR A 5 7.40 -14.07 5.62
N ASP A 6 8.07 -14.45 6.71
CA ASP A 6 7.41 -14.64 8.02
C ASP A 6 6.99 -13.32 8.68
N ASP A 7 7.61 -12.20 8.32
CA ASP A 7 7.32 -10.88 8.89
C ASP A 7 6.23 -10.10 8.11
N LEU A 8 5.66 -10.67 7.03
CA LEU A 8 4.62 -10.00 6.26
C LEU A 8 3.27 -9.99 7.00
N ALA A 9 2.62 -8.82 6.99
CA ALA A 9 1.22 -8.68 7.41
C ALA A 9 0.32 -9.76 6.76
N PRO A 10 -0.59 -10.41 7.52
CA PRO A 10 -1.37 -11.54 7.02
C PRO A 10 -2.15 -11.25 5.73
N LEU A 11 -2.72 -10.06 5.59
CA LEU A 11 -3.42 -9.64 4.38
C LEU A 11 -2.48 -9.58 3.17
N ALA A 12 -1.34 -8.93 3.30
CA ALA A 12 -0.33 -8.83 2.24
C ALA A 12 0.15 -10.22 1.77
N ARG A 13 0.37 -11.14 2.72
CA ARG A 13 0.74 -12.53 2.42
C ARG A 13 -0.34 -13.26 1.60
N LEU A 14 -1.61 -13.12 1.99
CA LEU A 14 -2.74 -13.71 1.27
C LEU A 14 -2.93 -13.11 -0.14
N LEU A 15 -2.87 -11.79 -0.26
CA LEU A 15 -2.98 -11.10 -1.55
C LEU A 15 -1.87 -11.54 -2.50
N SER A 16 -0.63 -11.63 -2.00
CA SER A 16 0.51 -12.09 -2.80
C SER A 16 0.34 -13.52 -3.31
N GLY A 17 -0.34 -14.39 -2.56
CA GLY A 17 -0.68 -15.76 -3.00
C GLY A 17 -1.58 -15.80 -4.24
N HIS A 18 -2.34 -14.73 -4.52
CA HIS A 18 -3.16 -14.61 -5.72
C HIS A 18 -2.44 -14.03 -6.94
N ALA A 19 -1.16 -13.66 -6.82
CA ALA A 19 -0.37 -13.04 -7.90
C ALA A 19 0.27 -14.06 -8.86
N GLY A 20 0.13 -15.36 -8.60
CA GLY A 20 0.72 -16.42 -9.41
C GLY A 20 2.24 -16.28 -9.51
N ARG A 21 2.78 -16.22 -10.73
CA ARG A 21 4.23 -16.04 -10.98
C ARG A 21 4.82 -14.75 -10.40
N LEU A 22 3.98 -13.74 -10.09
CA LEU A 22 4.42 -12.47 -9.51
C LEU A 22 4.37 -12.47 -7.96
N ALA A 23 4.08 -13.60 -7.33
CA ALA A 23 3.93 -13.69 -5.86
C ALA A 23 5.16 -13.20 -5.09
N GLU A 24 6.38 -13.52 -5.55
CA GLU A 24 7.60 -13.05 -4.90
C GLU A 24 7.75 -11.52 -5.01
N ARG A 25 7.52 -10.96 -6.19
CA ARG A 25 7.54 -9.52 -6.40
C ARG A 25 6.53 -8.79 -5.53
N HIS A 26 5.30 -9.29 -5.46
CA HIS A 26 4.27 -8.72 -4.60
C HIS A 26 4.70 -8.73 -3.13
N ARG A 27 5.24 -9.85 -2.63
CA ARG A 27 5.72 -9.94 -1.25
C ARG A 27 6.82 -8.93 -0.95
N ALA A 28 7.78 -8.74 -1.85
CA ALA A 28 8.86 -7.78 -1.67
C ALA A 28 8.33 -6.33 -1.64
N LEU A 29 7.38 -5.98 -2.51
CA LEU A 29 6.75 -4.65 -2.51
C LEU A 29 5.89 -4.40 -1.27
N TRP A 30 5.15 -5.40 -0.80
CA TRP A 30 4.42 -5.33 0.47
C TRP A 30 5.36 -5.23 1.68
N ALA A 31 6.52 -5.88 1.64
CA ALA A 31 7.54 -5.72 2.68
C ALA A 31 8.09 -4.29 2.70
N LEU A 32 8.27 -3.69 1.52
CA LEU A 32 8.73 -2.30 1.40
C LEU A 32 7.70 -1.32 1.99
N ASP A 33 6.42 -1.44 1.63
CA ASP A 33 5.34 -0.63 2.23
C ASP A 33 5.34 -0.75 3.77
N GLN A 34 5.48 -1.97 4.29
CA GLN A 34 5.56 -2.21 5.74
C GLN A 34 6.80 -1.59 6.39
N ARG A 35 7.95 -1.54 5.69
CA ARG A 35 9.14 -0.84 6.18
C ARG A 35 8.89 0.66 6.29
N PHE A 36 8.27 1.27 5.28
CA PHE A 36 7.89 2.69 5.34
C PHE A 36 6.87 2.97 6.45
N ALA A 37 5.86 2.12 6.60
CA ALA A 37 4.90 2.18 7.70
C ALA A 37 5.60 2.11 9.07
N GLN A 38 6.63 1.27 9.21
CA GLN A 38 7.39 1.15 10.45
C GLN A 38 8.21 2.41 10.74
N ILE A 39 8.78 3.06 9.72
CA ILE A 39 9.46 4.35 9.87
C ILE A 39 8.48 5.38 10.40
N ALA A 40 7.29 5.47 9.79
CA ALA A 40 6.26 6.41 10.20
C ALA A 40 5.80 6.17 11.64
N ARG A 41 5.56 4.92 12.04
CA ARG A 41 5.14 4.59 13.42
C ARG A 41 6.21 4.82 14.49
N THR A 42 7.49 4.71 14.15
CA THR A 42 8.59 4.75 15.14
C THR A 42 9.27 6.11 15.25
N THR A 43 8.91 7.05 14.38
CA THR A 43 9.53 8.37 14.35
C THR A 43 8.59 9.38 14.99
N SER A 44 9.01 10.00 16.09
CA SER A 44 8.27 11.07 16.75
C SER A 44 8.79 12.48 16.42
N ASP A 45 10.00 12.57 15.86
CA ASP A 45 10.61 13.80 15.41
C ASP A 45 10.52 13.89 13.87
N ALA A 46 9.80 14.88 13.37
CA ALA A 46 9.55 15.05 11.93
C ALA A 46 10.85 15.17 11.12
N ALA A 47 11.87 15.87 11.63
CA ALA A 47 13.13 16.06 10.92
C ALA A 47 13.92 14.74 10.80
N ILE A 48 13.95 13.93 11.88
CA ILE A 48 14.55 12.58 11.82
C ILE A 48 13.82 11.70 10.80
N GLY A 49 12.49 11.81 10.77
CA GLY A 49 11.65 11.09 9.82
C GLY A 49 11.94 11.43 8.37
N GLN A 50 11.99 12.73 8.05
CA GLN A 50 12.37 13.22 6.72
C GLN A 50 13.76 12.74 6.31
N MET A 51 14.75 12.82 7.22
CA MET A 51 16.10 12.32 6.95
C MET A 51 16.11 10.82 6.60
N ARG A 52 15.32 10.00 7.30
CA ARG A 52 15.20 8.56 7.01
C ARG A 52 14.54 8.33 5.65
N LEU A 53 13.45 9.02 5.33
CA LEU A 53 12.75 8.86 4.06
C LEU A 53 13.58 9.38 2.87
N ALA A 54 14.31 10.48 3.04
CA ALA A 54 15.25 10.99 2.04
C ALA A 54 16.40 10.00 1.78
N TRP A 55 16.90 9.31 2.81
CA TRP A 55 17.85 8.22 2.62
C TRP A 55 17.24 7.09 1.77
N TRP A 56 16.00 6.69 2.04
CA TRP A 56 15.30 5.67 1.25
C TRP A 56 15.08 6.11 -0.19
N LEU A 57 14.69 7.36 -0.44
CA LEU A 57 14.61 7.93 -1.78
C LEU A 57 15.96 7.82 -2.51
N GLY A 58 17.05 8.12 -1.79
CA GLY A 58 18.41 7.97 -2.29
C GLY A 58 18.79 6.52 -2.60
N VAL A 59 18.21 5.52 -1.91
CA VAL A 59 18.44 4.10 -2.19
C VAL A 59 17.67 3.63 -3.42
N VAL A 60 16.39 4.01 -3.55
CA VAL A 60 15.55 3.58 -4.68
C VAL A 60 15.94 4.27 -5.99
N SER A 61 16.55 5.45 -5.90
CA SER A 61 17.06 6.21 -7.05
C SER A 61 18.51 5.89 -7.42
N ASP A 62 19.18 5.00 -6.67
CA ASP A 62 20.59 4.67 -6.92
C ASP A 62 20.76 3.58 -7.98
N GLU A 63 20.95 4.02 -9.23
CA GLU A 63 21.21 3.15 -10.39
C GLU A 63 22.48 2.31 -10.23
N ALA A 64 23.49 2.79 -9.49
CA ALA A 64 24.73 2.06 -9.26
C ALA A 64 24.55 0.90 -8.27
N GLY A 65 23.44 0.87 -7.52
CA GLY A 65 23.13 -0.21 -6.58
C GLY A 65 24.06 -0.29 -5.37
N VAL A 66 24.73 0.81 -5.00
CA VAL A 66 25.72 0.87 -3.92
C VAL A 66 25.07 1.24 -2.58
N LYS A 67 24.08 2.14 -2.58
CA LYS A 67 23.37 2.59 -1.38
C LYS A 67 22.42 1.50 -0.88
N GLY A 68 22.19 1.43 0.43
CA GLY A 68 21.19 0.52 1.01
C GLY A 68 21.54 -0.98 0.92
N GLN A 69 22.78 -1.33 0.58
CA GLN A 69 23.25 -2.72 0.71
C GLN A 69 23.17 -3.17 2.17
N GLY A 70 22.71 -4.41 2.38
CA GLY A 70 22.51 -4.97 3.71
C GLY A 70 21.15 -4.65 4.34
N GLU A 71 20.35 -3.77 3.72
CA GLU A 71 18.94 -3.61 4.10
C GLU A 71 18.11 -4.75 3.45
N PRO A 72 17.52 -5.67 4.23
CA PRO A 72 17.01 -6.94 3.70
C PRO A 72 15.96 -6.79 2.59
N VAL A 73 15.05 -5.81 2.68
CA VAL A 73 14.03 -5.61 1.64
C VAL A 73 14.62 -5.00 0.36
N VAL A 74 15.64 -4.15 0.48
CA VAL A 74 16.33 -3.55 -0.66
C VAL A 74 17.11 -4.63 -1.40
N ASP A 75 17.86 -5.44 -0.68
CA ASP A 75 18.62 -6.55 -1.25
C ASP A 75 17.68 -7.57 -1.92
N TRP A 76 16.51 -7.83 -1.33
CA TRP A 76 15.49 -8.68 -1.95
C TRP A 76 14.94 -8.08 -3.24
N LEU A 77 14.50 -6.82 -3.22
CA LEU A 77 13.99 -6.12 -4.40
C LEU A 77 15.02 -6.05 -5.53
N ARG A 78 16.31 -5.85 -5.20
CA ARG A 78 17.40 -5.90 -6.18
C ARG A 78 17.58 -7.28 -6.79
N ALA A 79 17.62 -8.31 -5.95
CA ALA A 79 17.82 -9.69 -6.41
C ALA A 79 16.74 -10.14 -7.41
N ILE A 80 15.52 -9.60 -7.29
CA ILE A 80 14.40 -9.91 -8.19
C ILE A 80 14.15 -8.83 -9.25
N GLY A 81 14.98 -7.79 -9.34
CA GLY A 81 14.86 -6.71 -10.32
C GLY A 81 13.63 -5.81 -10.16
N ALA A 82 13.08 -5.69 -8.95
CA ALA A 82 11.86 -4.93 -8.66
C ALA A 82 12.08 -3.59 -7.94
N LEU A 83 13.33 -3.21 -7.63
CA LEU A 83 13.63 -1.96 -6.92
C LEU A 83 13.25 -0.71 -7.73
N ALA A 84 13.25 -0.80 -9.07
CA ALA A 84 12.90 0.29 -9.97
C ALA A 84 11.40 0.29 -10.38
N ALA A 85 10.52 -0.36 -9.61
CA ALA A 85 9.09 -0.38 -9.93
C ALA A 85 8.51 1.06 -9.93
N PRO A 86 7.76 1.49 -10.97
CA PRO A 86 7.41 2.91 -11.19
C PRO A 86 6.74 3.64 -10.03
N GLY A 87 5.98 2.94 -9.19
CA GLY A 87 5.24 3.55 -8.07
C GLY A 87 6.01 3.68 -6.76
N ILE A 88 7.24 3.16 -6.65
CA ILE A 88 8.01 3.18 -5.39
C ILE A 88 8.32 4.61 -4.90
N PRO A 89 8.75 5.57 -5.75
CA PRO A 89 8.97 6.94 -5.30
C PRO A 89 7.71 7.57 -4.71
N ALA A 90 6.56 7.40 -5.38
CA ALA A 90 5.27 7.92 -4.88
C ALA A 90 4.88 7.31 -3.52
N MET A 91 5.21 6.04 -3.27
CA MET A 91 4.97 5.42 -1.97
C MET A 91 5.72 6.15 -0.85
N LEU A 92 6.97 6.60 -1.09
CA LEU A 92 7.74 7.37 -0.12
C LEU A 92 7.05 8.69 0.20
N ASP A 93 6.65 9.45 -0.83
CA ASP A 93 5.93 10.72 -0.68
C ASP A 93 4.65 10.53 0.15
N GLY A 94 3.90 9.45 -0.13
CA GLY A 94 2.68 9.13 0.61
C GLY A 94 2.93 8.86 2.09
N TRP A 95 3.98 8.10 2.43
CA TRP A 95 4.32 7.85 3.82
C TRP A 95 4.91 9.08 4.52
N GLU A 96 5.60 9.96 3.79
CA GLU A 96 6.16 11.21 4.32
C GLU A 96 5.09 12.11 4.93
N VAL A 97 3.89 12.16 4.34
CA VAL A 97 2.75 12.90 4.91
C VAL A 97 2.49 12.52 6.37
N LEU A 98 2.49 11.23 6.70
CA LEU A 98 2.24 10.76 8.08
C LEU A 98 3.42 11.01 9.04
N VAL A 99 4.60 11.33 8.50
CA VAL A 99 5.82 11.55 9.27
C VAL A 99 6.01 13.01 9.61
N VAL A 100 5.66 13.88 8.66
CA VAL A 100 5.96 15.31 8.73
C VAL A 100 4.81 16.11 9.29
N GLU A 101 3.58 15.73 8.95
CA GLU A 101 2.40 16.50 9.34
C GLU A 101 1.90 16.08 10.72
N PRO A 102 1.95 16.97 11.73
CA PRO A 102 1.46 16.65 13.08
C PRO A 102 -0.06 16.47 13.11
N GLU A 103 -0.78 17.17 12.21
CA GLU A 103 -2.22 17.06 12.00
C GLU A 103 -2.46 16.92 10.50
N ILE A 104 -3.23 15.90 10.11
CA ILE A 104 -3.46 15.59 8.70
C ILE A 104 -4.79 16.20 8.28
N ASP A 105 -4.72 17.23 7.44
CA ASP A 105 -5.89 17.83 6.82
C ASP A 105 -6.38 17.01 5.60
N LEU A 106 -7.42 17.49 4.93
CA LEU A 106 -7.99 16.82 3.76
C LEU A 106 -7.02 16.78 2.57
N THR A 107 -6.10 17.74 2.45
CA THR A 107 -5.10 17.79 1.39
C THR A 107 -4.03 16.74 1.64
N GLY A 108 -3.45 16.72 2.83
CA GLY A 108 -2.51 15.70 3.26
C GLY A 108 -3.10 14.30 3.13
N LEU A 109 -4.37 14.10 3.50
CA LEU A 109 -5.04 12.81 3.35
C LEU A 109 -5.17 12.37 1.87
N ARG A 110 -5.36 13.31 0.94
CA ARG A 110 -5.36 13.02 -0.51
C ARG A 110 -3.96 12.68 -1.01
N ASP A 111 -2.94 13.40 -0.55
CA ASP A 111 -1.55 13.19 -0.94
C ASP A 111 -1.04 11.85 -0.41
N TYR A 112 -1.36 11.52 0.85
CA TYR A 112 -1.15 10.21 1.44
C TYR A 112 -1.77 9.09 0.59
N ALA A 113 -3.05 9.23 0.23
CA ALA A 113 -3.75 8.20 -0.54
C ALA A 113 -3.15 8.04 -1.94
N ALA A 114 -2.79 9.15 -2.59
CA ALA A 114 -2.19 9.17 -3.92
C ALA A 114 -0.81 8.50 -3.89
N GLY A 115 0.05 8.91 -2.97
CA GLY A 115 1.40 8.39 -2.83
C GLY A 115 1.41 6.92 -2.41
N ARG A 116 0.85 6.61 -1.22
CA ARG A 116 0.88 5.24 -0.68
C ARG A 116 0.04 4.30 -1.54
N GLY A 117 -1.25 4.56 -1.65
CA GLY A 117 -2.21 3.65 -2.28
C GLY A 117 -2.04 3.57 -3.79
N GLY A 118 -1.99 4.75 -4.43
CA GLY A 118 -1.77 4.85 -5.88
C GLY A 118 -0.41 4.29 -6.29
N GLY A 119 0.66 4.72 -5.64
CA GLY A 119 2.02 4.23 -5.89
C GLY A 119 2.17 2.73 -5.67
N LEU A 120 1.62 2.17 -4.59
CA LEU A 120 1.67 0.73 -4.34
C LEU A 120 0.92 -0.06 -5.42
N PHE A 121 -0.28 0.38 -5.82
CA PHE A 121 -1.05 -0.30 -6.87
C PHE A 121 -0.33 -0.24 -8.22
N GLN A 122 0.30 0.88 -8.56
CA GLN A 122 1.14 1.01 -9.75
C GLN A 122 2.36 0.08 -9.70
N ALA A 123 3.07 0.02 -8.56
CA ALA A 123 4.23 -0.83 -8.37
C ALA A 123 3.88 -2.33 -8.45
N LEU A 124 2.75 -2.74 -7.85
CA LEU A 124 2.26 -4.11 -7.90
C LEU A 124 1.76 -4.51 -9.30
N ALA A 125 1.18 -3.56 -10.06
CA ALA A 125 0.76 -3.78 -11.43
C ALA A 125 1.93 -3.83 -12.43
N ASP A 126 3.09 -3.28 -12.05
CA ASP A 126 4.30 -3.16 -12.86
C ASP A 126 4.06 -2.46 -14.20
N VAL A 127 3.40 -1.30 -14.15
CA VAL A 127 3.11 -0.48 -15.33
C VAL A 127 3.59 0.95 -15.11
N GLY A 128 4.26 1.51 -16.11
CA GLY A 128 4.74 2.90 -16.07
C GLY A 128 3.58 3.89 -16.12
N ASP A 129 2.63 3.69 -17.03
CA ASP A 129 1.43 4.51 -17.18
C ASP A 129 0.21 3.71 -16.68
N ALA A 130 -0.08 3.85 -15.38
CA ALA A 130 -1.22 3.19 -14.76
C ALA A 130 -2.51 3.96 -15.08
N PRO A 131 -3.61 3.28 -15.44
CA PRO A 131 -4.86 3.98 -15.69
C PRO A 131 -5.39 4.62 -14.39
N ASP A 132 -6.02 5.79 -14.51
CA ASP A 132 -6.51 6.59 -13.37
C ASP A 132 -7.38 5.78 -12.39
N TRP A 133 -8.22 4.88 -12.91
CA TRP A 133 -9.08 4.04 -12.08
C TRP A 133 -8.29 3.07 -11.19
N LEU A 134 -7.10 2.63 -11.63
CA LEU A 134 -6.23 1.76 -10.83
C LEU A 134 -5.60 2.53 -9.69
N ILE A 135 -5.17 3.76 -9.97
CA ILE A 135 -4.65 4.70 -8.97
C ILE A 135 -5.75 5.04 -7.96
N ALA A 136 -6.97 5.33 -8.43
CA ALA A 136 -8.14 5.56 -7.57
C ALA A 136 -8.47 4.34 -6.69
N ALA A 137 -8.40 3.12 -7.23
CA ALA A 137 -8.60 1.89 -6.46
C ALA A 137 -7.56 1.74 -5.34
N GLY A 138 -6.30 2.08 -5.62
CA GLY A 138 -5.22 2.12 -4.64
C GLY A 138 -5.45 3.15 -3.54
N LYS A 139 -5.87 4.37 -3.91
CA LYS A 139 -6.25 5.44 -2.96
C LYS A 139 -7.34 4.98 -2.00
N VAL A 140 -8.42 4.38 -2.52
CA VAL A 140 -9.52 3.84 -1.69
C VAL A 140 -9.01 2.79 -0.71
N TRP A 141 -8.15 1.87 -1.17
CA TRP A 141 -7.57 0.85 -0.31
C TRP A 141 -6.69 1.44 0.79
N ALA A 142 -5.82 2.41 0.48
CA ALA A 142 -4.93 3.01 1.47
C ALA A 142 -5.69 3.79 2.55
N LEU A 143 -6.76 4.49 2.19
CA LEU A 143 -7.61 5.22 3.15
C LEU A 143 -8.41 4.26 4.04
N TRP A 144 -8.94 3.18 3.46
CA TRP A 144 -9.57 2.12 4.24
C TRP A 144 -8.57 1.49 5.22
N ASP A 145 -7.35 1.17 4.78
CA ASP A 145 -6.32 0.61 5.65
C ASP A 145 -5.86 1.60 6.75
N LEU A 146 -5.74 2.90 6.44
CA LEU A 146 -5.42 3.95 7.42
C LEU A 146 -6.47 4.01 8.53
N SER A 147 -7.76 3.82 8.20
CA SER A 147 -8.84 3.88 9.19
C SER A 147 -8.76 2.84 10.32
N ALA A 148 -8.01 1.74 10.12
CA ALA A 148 -7.73 0.74 11.17
C ALA A 148 -6.49 1.05 12.01
N HIS A 149 -5.57 1.85 11.47
CA HIS A 149 -4.24 2.06 12.04
C HIS A 149 -4.02 3.49 12.55
N SER A 150 -5.01 4.38 12.37
CA SER A 150 -5.08 5.68 13.02
C SER A 150 -5.54 5.51 14.47
N GLY A 151 -4.76 6.02 15.43
CA GLY A 151 -5.22 6.18 16.82
C GLY A 151 -6.21 7.33 17.00
N ASP A 152 -6.41 8.15 15.97
CA ASP A 152 -7.34 9.27 15.91
C ASP A 152 -8.62 8.87 15.16
N GLU A 153 -9.76 8.94 15.86
CA GLU A 153 -11.07 8.63 15.32
C GLU A 153 -11.54 9.63 14.24
N ALA A 154 -11.22 10.91 14.40
CA ALA A 154 -11.60 11.95 13.45
C ALA A 154 -10.87 11.75 12.12
N LEU A 155 -9.57 11.45 12.18
CA LEU A 155 -8.78 11.08 10.99
C LEU A 155 -9.30 9.81 10.33
N ALA A 156 -9.67 8.78 11.12
CA ALA A 156 -10.22 7.54 10.58
C ALA A 156 -11.56 7.77 9.86
N ASP A 157 -12.43 8.63 10.40
CA ASP A 157 -13.70 8.98 9.77
C ASP A 157 -13.51 9.85 8.53
N ALA A 158 -12.56 10.79 8.55
CA ALA A 158 -12.17 11.57 7.38
C ALA A 158 -11.62 10.67 6.26
N ALA A 159 -10.81 9.66 6.60
CA ALA A 159 -10.28 8.69 5.66
C ALA A 159 -11.39 7.88 4.98
N ILE A 160 -12.36 7.38 5.75
CA ILE A 160 -13.52 6.66 5.20
C ILE A 160 -14.42 7.59 4.38
N GLY A 161 -14.61 8.84 4.80
CA GLY A 161 -15.32 9.87 4.03
C GLY A 161 -14.69 10.08 2.66
N LEU A 162 -13.39 10.37 2.61
CA LEU A 162 -12.66 10.58 1.37
C LEU A 162 -12.63 9.31 0.49
N ALA A 163 -12.48 8.12 1.09
CA ALA A 163 -12.50 6.86 0.35
C ALA A 163 -13.82 6.66 -0.40
N ARG A 164 -14.96 7.06 0.21
CA ARG A 164 -16.28 7.00 -0.43
C ARG A 164 -16.38 7.94 -1.62
N ASP A 165 -15.88 9.15 -1.47
CA ASP A 165 -15.90 10.17 -2.53
C ASP A 165 -15.04 9.76 -3.74
N LEU A 166 -14.05 8.89 -3.53
CA LEU A 166 -13.20 8.33 -4.58
C LEU A 166 -13.81 7.10 -5.28
N LEU A 167 -14.80 6.40 -4.70
CA LEU A 167 -15.40 5.21 -5.32
C LEU A 167 -15.92 5.43 -6.75
N PRO A 168 -16.61 6.55 -7.08
CA PRO A 168 -17.05 6.81 -8.44
C PRO A 168 -15.91 6.91 -9.46
N GLN A 169 -14.71 7.32 -9.04
CA GLN A 169 -13.53 7.44 -9.92
C GLN A 169 -12.96 6.09 -10.34
N VAL A 170 -13.23 5.02 -9.56
CA VAL A 170 -12.83 3.66 -9.94
C VAL A 170 -13.78 3.09 -10.98
N GLY A 171 -15.08 3.36 -10.85
CA GLY A 171 -16.12 2.82 -11.74
C GLY A 171 -16.26 1.30 -11.65
N ASP A 172 -16.48 0.66 -12.81
CA ASP A 172 -16.55 -0.81 -12.96
C ASP A 172 -15.59 -1.30 -14.04
N PRO A 173 -14.27 -1.24 -13.80
CA PRO A 173 -13.27 -1.53 -14.82
C PRO A 173 -13.13 -3.04 -15.02
N ALA A 174 -12.82 -3.44 -16.26
CA ALA A 174 -12.49 -4.82 -16.58
C ALA A 174 -11.09 -5.17 -16.05
N TRP A 175 -11.01 -5.65 -14.82
CA TRP A 175 -9.75 -6.03 -14.17
C TRP A 175 -9.00 -7.13 -14.95
N PRO A 176 -7.76 -6.89 -15.40
CA PRO A 176 -6.91 -7.92 -15.97
C PRO A 176 -6.69 -9.07 -14.98
N ARG A 177 -6.61 -10.31 -15.47
CA ARG A 177 -6.37 -11.50 -14.64
C ARG A 177 -5.08 -11.37 -13.82
N ALA A 178 -4.05 -10.74 -14.38
CA ALA A 178 -2.77 -10.49 -13.70
C ALA A 178 -2.92 -9.60 -12.46
N TRP A 179 -3.93 -8.73 -12.42
CA TRP A 179 -4.18 -7.80 -11.30
C TRP A 179 -5.21 -8.34 -10.31
N LYS A 180 -5.46 -9.65 -10.30
CA LYS A 180 -6.37 -10.30 -9.35
C LYS A 180 -6.09 -9.92 -7.88
N PRO A 181 -4.83 -9.85 -7.39
CA PRO A 181 -4.56 -9.38 -6.02
C PRO A 181 -5.05 -7.96 -5.75
N LEU A 182 -4.79 -7.02 -6.67
CA LEU A 182 -5.18 -5.62 -6.54
C LEU A 182 -6.71 -5.49 -6.56
N ARG A 183 -7.39 -6.26 -7.42
CA ARG A 183 -8.85 -6.36 -7.43
C ARG A 183 -9.40 -6.84 -6.09
N ILE A 184 -8.79 -7.88 -5.50
CA ILE A 184 -9.23 -8.41 -4.20
C ILE A 184 -9.05 -7.35 -3.10
N ALA A 185 -7.89 -6.69 -3.05
CA ALA A 185 -7.61 -5.62 -2.09
C ALA A 185 -8.62 -4.47 -2.21
N TYR A 186 -8.88 -4.00 -3.42
CA TYR A 186 -9.87 -2.95 -3.69
C TYR A 186 -11.29 -3.38 -3.30
N LEU A 187 -11.74 -4.58 -3.67
CA LEU A 187 -13.10 -5.03 -3.38
C LEU A 187 -13.34 -5.28 -1.88
N LEU A 188 -12.30 -5.64 -1.12
CA LEU A 188 -12.37 -5.68 0.34
C LEU A 188 -12.61 -4.28 0.90
N ALA A 189 -11.78 -3.30 0.49
CA ALA A 189 -11.91 -1.92 0.93
C ALA A 189 -13.27 -1.31 0.53
N ARG A 190 -13.65 -1.44 -0.75
CA ARG A 190 -14.92 -0.96 -1.29
C ARG A 190 -16.12 -1.43 -0.48
N HIS A 191 -16.15 -2.72 -0.11
CA HIS A 191 -17.27 -3.28 0.63
C HIS A 191 -17.51 -2.58 1.97
N ASP A 192 -16.44 -2.30 2.71
CA ASP A 192 -16.51 -1.65 4.02
C ASP A 192 -16.76 -0.14 3.85
N VAL A 193 -16.06 0.51 2.91
CA VAL A 193 -16.22 1.93 2.58
C VAL A 193 -17.66 2.26 2.16
N GLU A 194 -18.29 1.45 1.31
CA GLU A 194 -19.71 1.58 0.94
C GLU A 194 -20.64 1.56 2.17
N ARG A 195 -20.27 0.80 3.20
CA ARG A 195 -20.99 0.67 4.48
C ARG A 195 -20.56 1.66 5.55
N ARG A 196 -19.64 2.58 5.25
CA ARG A 196 -19.00 3.50 6.24
C ARG A 196 -18.31 2.74 7.37
N GLN A 197 -17.75 1.57 7.06
CA GLN A 197 -17.02 0.74 8.01
C GLN A 197 -15.53 0.97 7.84
N ARG A 198 -14.82 1.06 8.98
CA ARG A 198 -13.36 1.09 9.03
C ARG A 198 -12.80 -0.30 8.70
N ALA A 199 -11.54 -0.34 8.28
CA ALA A 199 -10.85 -1.62 8.18
C ALA A 199 -10.81 -2.32 9.55
N PRO A 200 -10.87 -3.66 9.59
CA PRO A 200 -10.65 -4.37 10.83
C PRO A 200 -9.16 -4.32 11.21
N VAL A 201 -8.88 -4.29 12.52
CA VAL A 201 -7.52 -4.49 13.02
C VAL A 201 -7.13 -5.96 12.82
N GLY A 202 -6.20 -6.21 11.90
CA GLY A 202 -5.74 -7.56 11.56
C GLY A 202 -6.73 -8.40 10.73
N LEU A 203 -6.37 -9.66 10.50
CA LEU A 203 -7.16 -10.58 9.67
C LEU A 203 -8.27 -11.26 10.49
N THR A 204 -9.47 -10.71 10.45
CA THR A 204 -10.64 -11.32 11.10
C THR A 204 -11.20 -12.49 10.28
N ARG A 205 -11.95 -13.40 10.93
CA ARG A 205 -12.60 -14.54 10.26
C ARG A 205 -13.56 -14.09 9.14
N ASN A 206 -14.34 -13.04 9.39
CA ASN A 206 -15.28 -12.48 8.41
C ASN A 206 -14.54 -11.91 7.20
N MET A 207 -13.44 -11.20 7.43
CA MET A 207 -12.60 -10.66 6.36
C MET A 207 -11.97 -11.77 5.52
N ALA A 208 -11.42 -12.82 6.16
CA ALA A 208 -10.85 -13.96 5.45
C ALA A 208 -11.89 -14.67 4.58
N TRP A 209 -13.11 -14.85 5.10
CA TRP A 209 -14.22 -15.43 4.33
C TRP A 209 -14.62 -14.56 3.13
N ARG A 210 -14.69 -13.25 3.32
CA ARG A 210 -14.98 -12.31 2.23
C ARG A 210 -13.89 -12.32 1.16
N LEU A 211 -12.61 -12.35 1.56
CA LEU A 211 -11.48 -12.47 0.65
C LEU A 211 -11.62 -13.72 -0.22
N MET A 212 -11.89 -14.88 0.38
CA MET A 212 -12.12 -16.13 -0.36
C MET A 212 -13.28 -15.99 -1.35
N ARG A 213 -14.42 -15.44 -0.92
CA ARG A 213 -15.58 -15.22 -1.80
C ARG A 213 -15.24 -14.32 -3.00
N ILE A 214 -14.57 -13.20 -2.77
CA ILE A 214 -14.13 -12.28 -3.83
C ILE A 214 -13.12 -12.96 -4.76
N ALA A 215 -12.19 -13.73 -4.22
CA ALA A 215 -11.17 -14.43 -5.00
C ALA A 215 -11.77 -15.50 -5.94
N LEU A 216 -12.91 -16.09 -5.56
CA LEU A 216 -13.62 -17.11 -6.32
C LEU A 216 -14.65 -16.51 -7.29
N VAL A 217 -15.47 -15.55 -6.84
CA VAL A 217 -16.64 -15.04 -7.57
C VAL A 217 -16.34 -13.73 -8.30
N GLY A 218 -15.34 -12.97 -7.85
CA GLY A 218 -14.97 -11.67 -8.42
C GLY A 218 -15.80 -10.47 -7.92
N ARG A 219 -16.69 -10.66 -6.94
CA ARG A 219 -17.54 -9.65 -6.29
C ARG A 219 -17.97 -10.08 -4.88
#